data_AF-A0AB33BBU0-F1
#
_entry.id   AF-A0AB33BBU0-F1
#
_cell.length_a   1.000
_cell.length_b   1.000
_cell.length_c   1.000
_cell.angle_alpha   90.00
_cell.angle_beta   90.00
_cell.angle_gamma   90.00
#
_symmetry.space_group_name_H-M   'P 1'
#
loop_
_entity.id
_entity.type
_entity.pdbx_description
1 polymer ?
#
loop_
_entity_poly.entity_id
_entity_poly.type
_entity_poly.pdbx_seq_one_letter_code
_entity_poly.pdbx_strand_id
1 'polypeptide(L)'
;MSFLGIAILSMGAAALKTSPILGLDPFTAVNVGMAAILHTSLGLYQLAANFVIFVFIFFLDRKKIGIGTIMNMVLVGFEIQWFSTIYHQLFPGKATAIVLIANLIIGLLLFTAGSSLYMAPDLGVAPYDAIAPIASTRLHCKYKTARVAQDMCFLILAVIVHGPVGIASIVVAFFDGPLISYWNRTISNPLMDYISELSDHPSFKNLASGVTKATKHGYQSLSNAYNSTLDFQMHLAGYTNKELIKQIQDTEHNMQRSQKEYNMYRTRYRMLVAEMVKRDKRGQLDKSSEDIHNNDK
;
A
#
# COMPACT_ATOMS: atom_id res chain seq x y z
N MET A 1 14.29 6.28 -3.71
CA MET A 1 12.92 5.77 -3.55
C MET A 1 12.88 4.44 -2.81
N SER A 2 13.67 3.44 -3.20
CA SER A 2 13.64 2.12 -2.52
C SER A 2 13.85 2.20 -1.00
N PHE A 3 14.89 2.89 -0.51
CA PHE A 3 15.11 3.02 0.95
C PHE A 3 13.91 3.64 1.70
N LEU A 4 13.29 4.67 1.14
CA LEU A 4 12.10 5.29 1.74
C LEU A 4 10.89 4.33 1.71
N GLY A 5 10.71 3.58 0.62
CA GLY A 5 9.68 2.56 0.51
C GLY A 5 9.86 1.44 1.53
N ILE A 6 11.11 1.01 1.77
CA ILE A 6 11.46 0.02 2.79
C ILE A 6 11.10 0.54 4.19
N ALA A 7 11.47 1.77 4.53
CA ALA A 7 11.13 2.37 5.82
C ALA A 7 9.60 2.45 6.04
N ILE A 8 8.84 2.87 5.02
CA ILE A 8 7.37 2.94 5.08
C ILE A 8 6.76 1.54 5.23
N LEU A 9 7.28 0.54 4.49
CA LEU A 9 6.87 -0.86 4.60
C LEU A 9 7.12 -1.39 6.02
N SER A 10 8.32 -1.19 6.54
CA SER A 10 8.72 -1.63 7.88
C SER A 10 7.88 -0.98 8.98
N MET A 11 7.51 0.30 8.82
CA MET A 11 6.61 1.00 9.73
C MET A 11 5.18 0.42 9.69
N GLY A 12 4.66 0.10 8.50
CA GLY A 12 3.37 -0.55 8.33
C GLY A 12 3.34 -1.95 8.97
N ALA A 13 4.37 -2.76 8.73
CA ALA A 13 4.53 -4.07 9.34
C ALA A 13 4.66 -3.99 10.88
N ALA A 14 5.38 -2.99 11.40
CA ALA A 14 5.47 -2.75 12.84
C ALA A 14 4.11 -2.38 13.45
N ALA A 15 3.30 -1.57 12.76
CA ALA A 15 1.94 -1.23 13.21
C ALA A 15 1.03 -2.47 13.28
N LEU A 16 1.12 -3.37 12.30
CA LEU A 16 0.40 -4.65 12.32
C LEU A 16 0.86 -5.56 13.48
N LYS A 17 2.13 -5.48 13.85
CA LYS A 17 2.74 -6.28 14.94
C LYS A 17 2.34 -5.86 16.36
N THR A 18 1.63 -4.75 16.52
CA THR A 18 1.27 -4.18 17.82
C THR A 18 0.50 -5.13 18.74
N SER A 19 -0.28 -6.07 18.18
CA SER A 19 -1.14 -6.94 18.99
C SER A 19 -1.08 -8.42 18.56
N PRO A 20 -0.94 -9.35 19.52
CA PRO A 20 -1.02 -10.80 19.26
C PRO A 20 -2.37 -11.23 18.69
N ILE A 21 -3.45 -10.49 18.99
CA ILE A 21 -4.83 -10.85 18.61
C ILE A 21 -5.12 -10.47 17.14
N LEU A 22 -4.47 -9.40 16.65
CA LEU A 22 -4.63 -8.97 15.27
C LEU A 22 -3.95 -9.96 14.31
N GLY A 23 -2.81 -10.52 14.72
CA GLY A 23 -1.97 -11.34 13.85
C GLY A 23 -1.10 -10.51 12.92
N LEU A 24 -0.18 -11.18 12.23
CA LEU A 24 0.82 -10.55 11.34
C LEU A 24 0.52 -10.81 9.88
N ASP A 25 1.25 -10.17 8.96
CA ASP A 25 1.24 -10.62 7.57
C ASP A 25 1.67 -12.10 7.49
N PRO A 26 1.16 -12.87 6.50
CA PRO A 26 1.37 -14.31 6.44
C PRO A 26 2.84 -14.74 6.50
N PHE A 27 3.72 -14.02 5.83
CA PHE A 27 5.15 -14.33 5.80
C PHE A 27 5.81 -14.08 7.15
N THR A 28 5.57 -12.91 7.76
CA THR A 28 6.08 -12.62 9.10
C THR A 28 5.47 -13.55 10.15
N ALA A 29 4.22 -13.98 9.99
CA ALA A 29 3.59 -14.94 10.90
C ALA A 29 4.30 -16.31 10.86
N VAL A 30 4.65 -16.83 9.68
CA VAL A 30 5.51 -18.02 9.54
C VAL A 30 6.87 -17.77 10.21
N ASN A 31 7.50 -16.64 9.93
CA ASN A 31 8.82 -16.33 10.47
C ASN A 31 8.84 -16.23 12.00
N VAL A 32 7.82 -15.61 12.61
CA VAL A 32 7.68 -15.53 14.07
C VAL A 32 7.42 -16.90 14.67
N GLY A 33 6.54 -17.70 14.07
CA GLY A 33 6.26 -19.06 14.55
C GLY A 33 7.50 -19.96 14.52
N MET A 34 8.23 -19.95 13.40
CA MET A 34 9.47 -20.72 13.26
C MET A 34 10.58 -20.20 14.18
N ALA A 35 10.73 -18.88 14.32
CA ALA A 35 11.71 -18.29 15.21
C ALA A 35 11.45 -18.68 16.68
N ALA A 36 10.18 -18.81 17.09
CA ALA A 36 9.83 -19.27 18.43
C ALA A 36 10.21 -20.74 18.65
N ILE A 37 10.03 -21.61 17.66
CA ILE A 37 10.44 -23.03 17.72
C ILE A 37 11.96 -23.16 17.80
N LEU A 38 12.70 -22.33 17.06
CA LEU A 38 14.16 -22.38 16.96
C LEU A 38 14.88 -21.50 18.01
N HIS A 39 14.15 -20.86 18.91
CA HIS A 39 14.68 -19.95 19.94
C HIS A 39 15.62 -18.85 19.40
N THR A 40 15.32 -18.31 18.22
CA THR A 40 16.12 -17.26 17.57
C THR A 40 15.34 -15.94 17.49
N SER A 41 16.03 -14.85 17.18
CA SER A 41 15.38 -13.57 16.93
C SER A 41 14.66 -13.57 15.58
N LEU A 42 13.55 -12.82 15.49
CA LEU A 42 12.78 -12.67 14.26
C LEU A 42 13.66 -12.20 13.09
N GLY A 43 14.51 -11.20 13.33
CA GLY A 43 15.39 -10.65 12.29
C GLY A 43 16.36 -11.67 11.72
N LEU A 44 16.99 -12.48 12.58
CA LEU A 44 17.94 -13.50 12.13
C LEU A 44 17.25 -14.63 11.36
N TYR A 45 16.08 -15.07 11.83
CA TYR A 45 15.31 -16.10 11.12
C TYR A 45 14.78 -15.59 9.78
N GLN A 46 14.21 -14.39 9.75
CA GLN A 46 13.70 -13.77 8.52
C GLN A 46 14.82 -13.57 7.50
N LEU A 47 16.03 -13.21 7.94
CA LEU A 47 17.20 -13.16 7.08
C LEU A 47 17.55 -14.53 6.50
N ALA A 48 17.57 -15.58 7.33
CA ALA A 48 17.84 -16.95 6.88
C ALA A 48 16.76 -17.48 5.91
N ALA A 49 15.48 -17.28 6.23
CA ALA A 49 14.36 -17.68 5.39
C ALA A 49 14.39 -16.97 4.02
N ASN A 50 14.61 -15.64 4.02
CA ASN A 50 14.81 -14.90 2.79
C ASN A 50 16.03 -15.38 2.02
N PHE A 51 17.12 -15.78 2.70
CA PHE A 51 18.32 -16.32 2.04
C PHE A 51 18.03 -17.64 1.33
N VAL A 52 17.23 -18.53 1.92
CA VAL A 52 16.78 -19.76 1.26
C VAL A 52 15.95 -19.45 0.02
N ILE A 53 14.98 -18.53 0.12
CA ILE A 53 14.17 -18.09 -1.02
C ILE A 53 15.04 -17.43 -2.09
N PHE A 54 16.02 -16.64 -1.68
CA PHE A 54 16.99 -16.00 -2.57
C PHE A 54 17.77 -17.02 -3.39
N VAL A 55 18.32 -18.06 -2.76
CA VAL A 55 19.03 -19.13 -3.46
C VAL A 55 18.12 -19.80 -4.49
N PHE A 56 16.87 -20.08 -4.13
CA PHE A 56 15.90 -20.65 -5.07
C PHE A 56 15.62 -19.74 -6.27
N ILE A 57 15.37 -18.45 -6.02
CA ILE A 57 15.11 -17.44 -7.07
C ILE A 57 16.34 -17.19 -7.93
N PHE A 58 17.53 -17.27 -7.36
CA PHE A 58 18.79 -17.14 -8.09
C PHE A 58 18.97 -18.23 -9.16
N PHE A 59 18.37 -19.41 -8.98
CA PHE A 59 18.33 -20.43 -10.03
C PHE A 59 17.16 -20.24 -11.01
N LEU A 60 16.05 -19.63 -10.58
CA LEU A 60 14.85 -19.45 -11.41
C LEU A 60 14.90 -18.22 -12.32
N ASP A 61 15.30 -17.06 -11.79
CA ASP A 61 15.32 -15.78 -12.50
C ASP A 61 16.30 -14.78 -11.86
N ARG A 62 17.53 -14.71 -12.40
CA ARG A 62 18.58 -13.82 -11.91
C ARG A 62 18.33 -12.34 -12.19
N LYS A 63 17.41 -12.01 -13.09
CA LYS A 63 17.16 -10.62 -13.50
C LYS A 63 16.46 -9.80 -12.41
N LYS A 64 15.79 -10.46 -11.46
CA LYS A 64 15.08 -9.83 -10.35
C LYS A 64 15.96 -9.58 -9.13
N ILE A 65 17.22 -10.02 -9.17
CA ILE A 65 18.18 -9.88 -8.09
C ILE A 65 19.07 -8.66 -8.35
N GLY A 66 19.03 -7.71 -7.42
CA GLY A 66 19.84 -6.49 -7.47
C GLY A 66 20.28 -6.04 -6.08
N ILE A 67 20.90 -4.86 -6.02
CA ILE A 67 21.37 -4.29 -4.74
C ILE A 67 20.21 -4.04 -3.77
N GLY A 68 19.02 -3.73 -4.30
CA GLY A 68 17.77 -3.57 -3.56
C GLY A 68 17.29 -4.86 -2.90
N THR A 69 17.58 -6.03 -3.47
CA THR A 69 17.26 -7.33 -2.87
C THR A 69 18.06 -7.54 -1.58
N ILE A 70 19.37 -7.28 -1.62
CA ILE A 70 20.25 -7.43 -0.45
C ILE A 70 19.88 -6.43 0.64
N MET A 71 19.65 -5.16 0.26
CA MET A 71 19.20 -4.13 1.19
C MET A 71 17.91 -4.52 1.89
N ASN A 72 16.89 -4.97 1.14
CA ASN A 72 15.62 -5.42 1.71
C ASN A 72 15.78 -6.60 2.66
N MET A 73 16.52 -7.63 2.24
CA MET A 73 16.71 -8.86 3.02
C MET A 73 17.31 -8.58 4.39
N VAL A 74 18.25 -7.62 4.47
CA VAL A 74 18.92 -7.26 5.71
C VAL A 74 18.09 -6.23 6.49
N LEU A 75 17.71 -5.11 5.87
CA LEU A 75 17.15 -3.95 6.58
C LEU A 75 15.74 -4.19 7.14
N VAL A 76 14.84 -4.84 6.39
CA VAL A 76 13.41 -4.94 6.76
C VAL A 76 13.23 -5.58 8.13
N GLY A 77 13.92 -6.69 8.41
CA GLY A 77 13.82 -7.38 9.70
C GLY A 77 14.27 -6.52 10.88
N PHE A 78 15.39 -5.82 10.73
CA PHE A 78 15.91 -4.92 11.77
C PHE A 78 15.06 -3.66 11.94
N GLU A 79 14.59 -3.06 10.84
CA GLU A 79 13.72 -1.88 10.87
C GLU A 79 12.39 -2.19 11.53
N ILE A 80 11.73 -3.31 11.22
CA ILE A 80 10.50 -3.74 11.89
C ILE A 80 10.74 -3.87 13.40
N GLN A 81 11.85 -4.47 13.81
CA GLN A 81 12.18 -4.61 15.24
C GLN A 81 12.41 -3.25 15.90
N TRP A 82 13.11 -2.34 15.23
CA TRP A 82 13.38 -1.00 15.72
C TRP A 82 12.10 -0.15 15.84
N PHE A 83 11.28 -0.10 14.79
CA PHE A 83 9.99 0.61 14.80
C PHE A 83 9.01 0.02 15.81
N SER A 84 8.96 -1.31 15.94
CA SER A 84 8.14 -1.97 16.96
C SER A 84 8.58 -1.58 18.37
N THR A 85 9.90 -1.46 18.62
CA THR A 85 10.43 -1.01 19.92
C THR A 85 10.00 0.43 20.23
N ILE A 86 10.15 1.33 19.26
CA ILE A 86 9.71 2.74 19.41
C ILE A 86 8.21 2.82 19.65
N TYR A 87 7.42 2.04 18.92
CA TYR A 87 5.97 2.01 19.10
C TYR A 87 5.58 1.59 20.52
N HIS A 88 6.20 0.54 21.06
CA HIS A 88 5.95 0.09 22.42
C HIS A 88 6.38 1.11 23.49
N GLN A 89 7.42 1.91 23.21
CA GLN A 89 7.85 3.00 24.09
C GLN A 89 6.88 4.19 24.08
N LEU A 90 6.31 4.53 22.91
CA LEU A 90 5.37 5.64 22.75
C LEU A 90 3.96 5.31 23.22
N PHE A 91 3.54 4.05 23.07
CA PHE A 91 2.21 3.58 23.47
C PHE A 91 2.31 2.44 24.50
N PRO A 92 2.80 2.70 25.72
CA PRO A 92 2.85 1.71 26.78
C PRO A 92 1.44 1.47 27.33
N GLY A 93 0.70 0.53 26.73
CA GLY A 93 -0.66 0.19 27.18
C GLY A 93 -1.34 -0.87 26.33
N LYS A 94 -2.42 -1.46 26.86
CA LYS A 94 -3.28 -2.36 26.09
C LYS A 94 -4.08 -1.52 25.10
N ALA A 95 -3.84 -1.73 23.81
CA ALA A 95 -4.58 -1.03 22.76
C ALA A 95 -6.07 -1.41 22.80
N THR A 96 -6.94 -0.40 22.83
CA THR A 96 -8.39 -0.57 22.69
C THR A 96 -8.73 -1.15 21.31
N ALA A 97 -9.86 -1.85 21.17
CA ALA A 97 -10.30 -2.42 19.89
C ALA A 97 -10.30 -1.40 18.72
N ILE A 98 -10.65 -0.13 19.00
CA ILE A 98 -10.62 0.95 18.01
C ILE A 98 -9.19 1.22 17.51
N VAL A 99 -8.21 1.27 18.42
CA VAL A 99 -6.79 1.48 18.09
C VAL A 99 -6.26 0.29 17.29
N LEU A 100 -6.69 -0.93 17.62
CA LEU A 100 -6.33 -2.14 16.89
C LEU A 100 -6.84 -2.12 15.44
N ILE A 101 -8.10 -1.74 15.23
CA ILE A 101 -8.68 -1.62 13.88
C ILE A 101 -7.99 -0.50 13.10
N ALA A 102 -7.74 0.65 13.73
CA ALA A 102 -7.01 1.75 13.11
C ALA A 102 -5.59 1.33 12.71
N ASN A 103 -4.86 0.65 13.59
CA ASN A 103 -3.53 0.11 13.31
C ASN A 103 -3.56 -0.93 12.18
N LEU A 104 -4.60 -1.77 12.10
CA LEU A 104 -4.76 -2.72 11.00
C LEU A 104 -4.90 -1.98 9.67
N ILE A 105 -5.82 -1.00 9.60
CA ILE A 105 -6.08 -0.26 8.36
C ILE A 105 -4.85 0.56 7.96
N ILE A 106 -4.30 1.34 8.89
CA ILE A 106 -3.13 2.19 8.63
C ILE A 106 -1.91 1.32 8.32
N GLY A 107 -1.69 0.26 9.08
CA GLY A 107 -0.59 -0.68 8.89
C GLY A 107 -0.64 -1.35 7.52
N LEU A 108 -1.81 -1.85 7.11
CA LEU A 108 -2.01 -2.44 5.78
C LEU A 108 -1.77 -1.42 4.65
N LEU A 109 -2.30 -0.20 4.78
CA LEU A 109 -2.10 0.84 3.77
C LEU A 109 -0.63 1.27 3.66
N LEU A 110 0.06 1.45 4.78
CA LEU A 110 1.49 1.78 4.80
C LEU A 110 2.33 0.61 4.26
N PHE A 111 2.02 -0.63 4.67
CA PHE A 111 2.73 -1.82 4.21
C PHE A 111 2.64 -1.98 2.69
N THR A 112 1.42 -1.91 2.14
CA THR A 112 1.16 -2.05 0.70
C THR A 112 1.73 -0.88 -0.12
N ALA A 113 1.64 0.36 0.40
CA ALA A 113 2.21 1.53 -0.25
C ALA A 113 3.75 1.51 -0.23
N GLY A 114 4.35 1.09 0.89
CA GLY A 114 5.79 0.90 1.01
C GLY A 114 6.31 -0.19 0.08
N SER A 115 5.60 -1.32 0.00
CA SER A 115 5.89 -2.41 -0.93
C SER A 115 5.91 -1.95 -2.38
N SER A 116 4.87 -1.22 -2.78
CA SER A 116 4.75 -0.60 -4.10
C SER A 116 5.92 0.36 -4.40
N LEU A 117 6.24 1.26 -3.45
CA LEU A 117 7.26 2.29 -3.63
C LEU A 117 8.68 1.72 -3.71
N TYR A 118 8.98 0.64 -2.99
CA TYR A 118 10.30 0.05 -3.04
C TYR A 118 10.51 -0.83 -4.29
N MET A 119 9.45 -1.47 -4.80
CA MET A 119 9.50 -2.34 -5.98
C MET A 119 9.58 -1.56 -7.29
N ALA A 120 9.00 -0.36 -7.37
CA ALA A 120 8.95 0.44 -8.60
C ALA A 120 10.31 0.78 -9.25
N PRO A 121 11.39 1.07 -8.49
CA PRO A 121 12.69 1.40 -9.09
C PRO A 121 13.44 0.25 -9.77
N ASP A 122 12.90 -0.97 -9.77
CA ASP A 122 13.49 -2.22 -10.32
C ASP A 122 14.97 -2.44 -9.92
N LEU A 123 15.40 -1.90 -8.78
CA LEU A 123 16.76 -2.04 -8.23
C LEU A 123 17.04 -3.43 -7.62
N GLY A 124 16.12 -4.38 -7.82
CA GLY A 124 16.07 -5.66 -7.13
C GLY A 124 14.94 -5.71 -6.11
N VAL A 125 14.14 -6.77 -6.18
CA VAL A 125 12.97 -7.01 -5.33
C VAL A 125 13.35 -7.97 -4.20
N ALA A 126 12.72 -7.87 -3.03
CA ALA A 126 12.96 -8.84 -1.95
C ALA A 126 12.63 -10.26 -2.44
N PRO A 127 13.34 -11.31 -2.00
CA PRO A 127 13.13 -12.67 -2.52
C PRO A 127 11.69 -13.14 -2.35
N TYR A 128 11.09 -12.90 -1.18
CA TYR A 128 9.68 -13.17 -0.95
C TYR A 128 8.75 -12.46 -1.94
N ASP A 129 9.01 -11.19 -2.22
CA ASP A 129 8.20 -10.36 -3.10
C ASP A 129 8.46 -10.59 -4.59
N ALA A 130 9.55 -11.27 -4.94
CA ALA A 130 9.84 -11.71 -6.30
C ALA A 130 9.09 -12.99 -6.68
N ILE A 131 8.57 -13.78 -5.72
CA ILE A 131 7.81 -15.01 -6.00
C ILE A 131 6.55 -14.69 -6.81
N ALA A 132 5.72 -13.73 -6.38
CA ALA A 132 4.46 -13.40 -7.06
C ALA A 132 4.64 -12.86 -8.50
N PRO A 133 5.58 -11.94 -8.79
CA PRO A 133 5.92 -11.55 -10.16
C PRO A 133 6.40 -12.73 -11.02
N ILE A 134 7.30 -13.58 -10.50
CA ILE A 134 7.83 -14.74 -11.24
C ILE A 134 6.71 -15.74 -11.54
N ALA A 135 5.86 -16.03 -10.55
CA ALA A 135 4.71 -16.90 -10.70
C ALA A 135 3.71 -16.33 -11.73
N SER A 136 3.45 -15.03 -11.68
CA SER A 136 2.59 -14.32 -12.64
C SER A 136 3.10 -14.45 -14.08
N THR A 137 4.41 -14.29 -14.31
CA THR A 137 5.01 -14.46 -15.63
C THR A 137 5.00 -15.92 -16.09
N ARG A 138 5.30 -16.89 -15.21
CA ARG A 138 5.39 -18.31 -15.57
C ARG A 138 4.02 -18.97 -15.78
N LEU A 139 3.03 -18.60 -14.98
CA LEU A 139 1.67 -19.15 -15.02
C LEU A 139 0.72 -18.32 -15.90
N HIS A 140 1.20 -17.22 -16.49
CA HIS A 140 0.40 -16.28 -17.28
C HIS A 140 -0.86 -15.78 -16.57
N CYS A 141 -0.78 -15.60 -15.25
CA CYS A 141 -1.88 -15.11 -14.41
C CYS A 141 -1.62 -13.67 -13.95
N LYS A 142 -2.67 -12.94 -13.54
CA LYS A 142 -2.53 -11.56 -13.06
C LYS A 142 -1.72 -11.52 -11.77
N TYR A 143 -0.84 -10.52 -11.62
CA TYR A 143 -0.02 -10.32 -10.41
C TYR A 143 -0.85 -10.37 -9.12
N LYS A 144 -2.01 -9.70 -9.09
CA LYS A 144 -2.93 -9.70 -7.94
C LYS A 144 -3.31 -11.12 -7.50
N THR A 145 -3.62 -11.99 -8.46
CA THR A 145 -4.02 -13.38 -8.20
C THR A 145 -2.84 -14.22 -7.73
N ALA A 146 -1.67 -14.07 -8.37
CA ALA A 146 -0.45 -14.75 -7.95
C ALA A 146 -0.06 -14.39 -6.52
N ARG A 147 -0.16 -13.10 -6.16
CA ARG A 147 0.16 -12.59 -4.85
C ARG A 147 -0.79 -13.10 -3.76
N VAL A 148 -2.10 -13.02 -4.00
CA VAL A 148 -3.10 -13.57 -3.08
C VAL A 148 -2.91 -15.08 -2.88
N ALA A 149 -2.63 -15.84 -3.96
CA ALA A 149 -2.38 -17.28 -3.85
C ALA A 149 -1.12 -17.58 -3.01
N GLN A 150 -0.03 -16.83 -3.24
CA GLN A 150 1.19 -16.91 -2.43
C GLN A 150 0.87 -16.64 -0.95
N ASP A 151 0.23 -15.52 -0.65
CA ASP A 151 -0.06 -15.10 0.73
C ASP A 151 -0.99 -16.10 1.44
N MET A 152 -1.95 -16.70 0.72
CA MET A 152 -2.78 -17.80 1.22
C MET A 152 -1.97 -19.05 1.56
N CYS A 153 -1.01 -19.44 0.72
CA CYS A 153 -0.13 -20.56 1.02
C CYS A 153 0.70 -20.31 2.29
N PHE A 154 1.26 -19.11 2.44
CA PHE A 154 2.00 -18.73 3.65
C PHE A 154 1.08 -18.62 4.88
N LEU A 155 -0.17 -18.21 4.71
CA LEU A 155 -1.14 -18.17 5.80
C LEU A 155 -1.43 -19.58 6.33
N ILE A 156 -1.63 -20.56 5.44
CA ILE A 156 -1.81 -21.96 5.82
C ILE A 156 -0.55 -22.48 6.53
N LEU A 157 0.64 -22.16 6.00
CA LEU A 157 1.90 -22.54 6.64
C LEU A 157 2.05 -21.92 8.03
N ALA A 158 1.63 -20.66 8.21
CA ALA A 158 1.68 -19.99 9.50
C ALA A 158 0.79 -20.68 10.54
N VAL A 159 -0.39 -21.15 10.13
CA VAL A 159 -1.28 -21.94 11.01
C VAL A 159 -0.61 -23.25 11.44
N ILE A 160 0.05 -23.96 10.51
CA ILE A 160 0.75 -25.23 10.81
C ILE A 160 1.87 -25.02 11.82
N VAL A 161 2.63 -23.93 11.67
CA VAL A 161 3.76 -23.59 12.53
C VAL A 161 3.30 -22.96 13.86
N HIS A 162 1.99 -22.79 14.07
CA HIS A 162 1.43 -22.07 15.24
C HIS A 162 1.96 -20.64 15.36
N GLY A 163 2.18 -19.99 14.20
CA GLY A 163 2.52 -18.58 14.14
C GLY A 163 1.36 -17.69 14.61
N PRO A 164 1.62 -16.40 14.90
CA PRO A 164 0.61 -15.44 15.33
C PRO A 164 -0.32 -15.07 14.17
N VAL A 165 -1.29 -15.93 13.90
CA VAL A 165 -2.33 -15.75 12.88
C VAL A 165 -3.58 -15.17 13.52
N GLY A 166 -4.09 -14.10 12.93
CA GLY A 166 -5.31 -13.43 13.39
C GLY A 166 -6.12 -12.82 12.25
N ILE A 167 -7.08 -11.97 12.58
CA ILE A 167 -7.96 -11.32 11.59
C ILE A 167 -7.15 -10.48 10.60
N ALA A 168 -6.11 -9.79 11.06
CA ALA A 168 -5.23 -9.01 10.20
C ALA A 168 -4.49 -9.90 9.19
N SER A 169 -4.03 -11.09 9.58
CA SER A 169 -3.37 -12.03 8.67
C SER A 169 -4.24 -12.42 7.49
N ILE A 170 -5.53 -12.67 7.75
CA ILE A 170 -6.51 -13.01 6.72
C ILE A 170 -6.75 -11.79 5.82
N VAL A 171 -7.02 -10.62 6.41
CA VAL A 171 -7.26 -9.38 5.65
C VAL A 171 -6.06 -9.01 4.78
N VAL A 172 -4.85 -9.05 5.34
CA VAL A 172 -3.60 -8.79 4.61
C VAL A 172 -3.49 -9.76 3.44
N ALA A 173 -3.63 -11.07 3.67
CA ALA A 173 -3.42 -12.05 2.62
C ALA A 173 -4.39 -11.94 1.42
N PHE A 174 -5.61 -11.43 1.63
CA PHE A 174 -6.57 -11.18 0.54
C PHE A 174 -6.39 -9.82 -0.13
N PHE A 175 -6.03 -8.78 0.63
CA PHE A 175 -6.02 -7.40 0.14
C PHE A 175 -4.63 -6.88 -0.26
N ASP A 176 -3.54 -7.51 0.19
CA ASP A 176 -2.16 -7.08 -0.08
C ASP A 176 -1.90 -6.98 -1.59
N GLY A 177 -2.14 -8.06 -2.33
CA GLY A 177 -1.96 -8.09 -3.79
C GLY A 177 -2.74 -7.00 -4.55
N PRO A 178 -4.07 -6.88 -4.37
CA PRO A 178 -4.87 -5.82 -4.99
C PRO A 178 -4.43 -4.40 -4.61
N LEU A 179 -4.09 -4.15 -3.34
CA LEU A 179 -3.66 -2.83 -2.86
C LEU A 179 -2.29 -2.44 -3.40
N ILE A 180 -1.30 -3.35 -3.39
CA ILE A 180 0.01 -3.10 -3.99
C ILE A 180 -0.16 -2.73 -5.47
N SER A 181 -1.00 -3.46 -6.21
CA SER A 181 -1.25 -3.15 -7.61
C SER A 181 -1.97 -1.80 -7.80
N TYR A 182 -2.83 -1.39 -6.87
CA TYR A 182 -3.44 -0.06 -6.89
C TYR A 182 -2.40 1.04 -6.68
N TRP A 183 -1.55 0.90 -5.65
CA TRP A 183 -0.49 1.86 -5.36
C TRP A 183 0.54 1.95 -6.49
N ASN A 184 0.86 0.84 -7.16
CA ASN A 184 1.75 0.83 -8.30
C ASN A 184 1.19 1.73 -9.41
N ARG A 185 -0.10 1.59 -9.73
CA ARG A 185 -0.77 2.37 -10.78
C ARG A 185 -0.95 3.85 -10.41
N THR A 186 -1.25 4.15 -9.16
CA THR A 186 -1.64 5.51 -8.73
C THR A 186 -0.46 6.37 -8.28
N ILE A 187 0.52 5.78 -7.58
CA ILE A 187 1.62 6.51 -6.95
C ILE A 187 2.95 6.08 -7.52
N SER A 188 3.30 4.80 -7.43
CA SER A 188 4.70 4.41 -7.63
C SER A 188 5.15 4.53 -9.08
N ASN A 189 4.33 4.14 -10.06
CA ASN A 189 4.70 4.29 -11.48
C ASN A 189 4.74 5.77 -11.90
N PRO A 190 3.70 6.60 -11.67
CA PRO A 190 3.77 8.02 -12.04
C PRO A 190 4.91 8.78 -11.36
N LEU A 191 5.22 8.43 -10.11
CA LEU A 191 6.33 9.02 -9.37
C LEU A 191 7.68 8.58 -9.94
N MET A 192 7.81 7.31 -10.35
CA MET A 192 9.02 6.80 -11.01
C MET A 192 9.23 7.48 -12.36
N ASP A 193 8.19 7.58 -13.18
CA ASP A 193 8.23 8.25 -14.49
C ASP A 193 8.68 9.70 -14.34
N TYR A 194 8.14 10.41 -13.36
CA TYR A 194 8.55 11.78 -13.03
C TYR A 194 10.01 11.88 -12.59
N ILE A 195 10.50 10.93 -11.79
CA ILE A 195 11.91 10.91 -11.35
C ILE A 195 12.84 10.59 -12.52
N SER A 196 12.47 9.66 -13.40
CA SER A 196 13.28 9.35 -14.59
C SER A 196 13.37 10.56 -15.52
N GLU A 197 12.26 11.27 -15.74
CA GLU A 197 12.24 12.50 -16.54
C GLU A 197 13.12 13.61 -15.91
N LEU A 198 13.14 13.71 -14.58
CA LEU A 198 14.03 14.60 -13.83
C LEU A 198 15.51 14.17 -13.89
N SER A 199 15.78 12.86 -14.00
CA SER A 199 17.14 12.32 -14.10
C SER A 199 17.74 12.58 -15.48
N ASP A 200 16.92 12.53 -16.53
CA ASP A 200 17.32 12.87 -17.90
C ASP A 200 17.52 14.39 -18.11
N HIS A 201 16.86 15.22 -17.28
CA HIS A 201 17.01 16.68 -17.26
C HIS A 201 17.29 17.20 -15.84
N PRO A 202 18.54 17.10 -15.33
CA PRO A 202 18.86 17.43 -13.95
C PRO A 202 18.73 18.94 -13.70
N SER A 203 17.58 19.38 -13.20
CA SER A 203 17.36 20.73 -12.69
C SER A 203 16.79 20.68 -11.27
N PHE A 204 17.67 20.86 -10.28
CA PHE A 204 17.37 20.85 -8.84
C PHE A 204 16.24 21.82 -8.43
N LYS A 205 16.00 22.85 -9.25
CA LYS A 205 14.98 23.88 -9.05
C LYS A 205 13.55 23.35 -9.29
N ASN A 206 13.39 22.34 -10.13
CA ASN A 206 12.08 21.75 -10.45
C ASN A 206 11.65 20.71 -9.41
N LEU A 207 12.59 19.94 -8.86
CA LEU A 207 12.34 19.00 -7.76
C LEU A 207 11.99 19.73 -6.46
N ALA A 208 12.75 20.76 -6.10
CA ALA A 208 12.47 21.59 -4.94
C ALA A 208 11.12 22.32 -5.07
N SER A 209 10.79 22.83 -6.27
CA SER A 209 9.51 23.50 -6.50
C SER A 209 8.31 22.53 -6.55
N GLY A 210 8.49 21.31 -7.06
CA GLY A 210 7.47 20.26 -7.08
C GLY A 210 7.13 19.73 -5.70
N VAL A 211 8.15 19.38 -4.90
CA VAL A 211 7.98 18.95 -3.50
C VAL A 211 7.36 20.09 -2.68
N THR A 212 7.89 21.31 -2.77
CA THR A 212 7.31 22.44 -2.03
C THR A 212 5.88 22.77 -2.46
N LYS A 213 5.51 22.62 -3.74
CA LYS A 213 4.12 22.75 -4.18
C LYS A 213 3.23 21.66 -3.60
N ALA A 214 3.63 20.39 -3.65
CA ALA A 214 2.85 19.27 -3.12
C ALA A 214 2.65 19.40 -1.61
N THR A 215 3.71 19.74 -0.86
CA THR A 215 3.64 19.97 0.59
C THR A 215 2.78 21.19 0.93
N LYS A 216 2.89 22.27 0.15
CA LYS A 216 2.10 23.49 0.35
C LYS A 216 0.61 23.26 0.04
N HIS A 217 0.29 22.52 -1.03
CA HIS A 217 -1.09 22.18 -1.37
C HIS A 217 -1.69 21.23 -0.33
N GLY A 218 -0.96 20.19 0.09
CA GLY A 218 -1.39 19.28 1.15
C GLY A 218 -1.63 20.03 2.47
N TYR A 219 -0.69 20.88 2.88
CA TYR A 219 -0.83 21.71 4.08
C TYR A 219 -2.03 22.66 3.99
N GLN A 220 -2.22 23.36 2.86
CA GLN A 220 -3.37 24.26 2.67
C GLN A 220 -4.71 23.52 2.64
N SER A 221 -4.80 22.36 2.00
CA SER A 221 -6.02 21.55 2.00
C SER A 221 -6.36 21.05 3.41
N LEU A 222 -5.37 20.55 4.15
CA LEU A 222 -5.56 20.12 5.54
C LEU A 222 -5.87 21.30 6.46
N SER A 223 -5.18 22.43 6.34
CA SER A 223 -5.43 23.61 7.17
C SER A 223 -6.79 24.20 6.89
N ASN A 224 -7.22 24.27 5.63
CA ASN A 224 -8.53 24.80 5.26
C ASN A 224 -9.64 23.86 5.72
N ALA A 225 -9.49 22.55 5.54
CA ALA A 225 -10.47 21.58 6.05
C ALA A 225 -10.56 21.61 7.58
N TYR A 226 -9.42 21.69 8.28
CA TYR A 226 -9.37 21.79 9.73
C TYR A 226 -9.99 23.11 10.22
N ASN A 227 -9.61 24.25 9.65
CA ASN A 227 -10.15 25.55 10.03
C ASN A 227 -11.64 25.69 9.70
N SER A 228 -12.11 25.16 8.57
CA SER A 228 -13.54 25.13 8.25
C SER A 228 -14.33 24.22 9.21
N THR A 229 -13.74 23.09 9.64
CA THR A 229 -14.37 22.21 10.64
C THR A 229 -14.39 22.88 12.02
N LEU A 230 -13.30 23.53 12.41
CA LEU A 230 -13.18 24.25 13.67
C LEU A 230 -14.15 25.45 13.72
N ASP A 231 -14.23 26.22 12.63
CA ASP A 231 -15.16 27.34 12.49
C ASP A 231 -16.61 26.87 12.59
N PHE A 232 -16.96 25.76 11.94
CA PHE A 232 -18.27 25.13 12.06
C PHE A 232 -18.56 24.68 13.52
N GLN A 233 -17.58 24.08 14.20
CA GLN A 233 -17.71 23.66 15.60
C GLN A 233 -17.84 24.83 16.57
N MET A 234 -17.15 25.94 16.34
CA MET A 234 -17.24 27.14 17.18
C MET A 234 -18.58 27.86 16.99
N HIS A 235 -19.14 27.87 15.79
CA HIS A 235 -20.43 28.50 15.50
C HIS A 235 -21.65 27.61 15.84
N LEU A 236 -21.44 26.29 16.02
CA LEU A 236 -22.47 25.33 16.41
C LEU A 236 -23.17 25.70 17.74
N ALA A 237 -22.45 26.29 18.69
CA ALA A 237 -23.01 26.72 19.98
C ALA A 237 -23.83 28.02 19.89
N GLY A 238 -23.69 28.79 18.81
CA GLY A 238 -24.34 30.08 18.60
C GLY A 238 -25.57 30.05 17.70
N TYR A 239 -25.89 28.91 17.08
CA TYR A 239 -27.05 28.81 16.19
C TYR A 239 -28.36 28.74 16.97
N THR A 240 -29.32 29.56 16.56
CA THR A 240 -30.71 29.38 16.99
C THR A 240 -31.28 28.10 16.36
N ASN A 241 -32.30 27.48 16.99
CA ASN A 241 -32.93 26.25 16.47
C ASN A 241 -33.39 26.37 15.00
N LYS A 242 -33.77 27.57 14.56
CA LYS A 242 -34.19 27.85 13.18
C LYS A 242 -33.01 27.86 12.19
N GLU A 243 -31.87 28.38 12.60
CA GLU A 243 -30.64 28.39 11.79
C GLU A 243 -30.01 27.00 11.70
N LEU A 244 -30.08 26.22 12.79
CA LEU A 244 -29.60 24.84 12.81
C LEU A 244 -30.40 23.96 11.84
N ILE A 245 -31.74 24.05 11.85
CA ILE A 245 -32.60 23.32 10.89
C ILE A 245 -32.28 23.72 9.45
N LYS A 246 -32.05 25.02 9.20
CA LYS A 246 -31.70 25.51 7.86
C LYS A 246 -30.34 24.94 7.39
N GLN A 247 -29.32 24.95 8.25
CA GLN A 247 -28.01 24.38 7.93
C GLN A 247 -28.06 22.88 7.67
N ILE A 248 -28.89 22.14 8.41
CA ILE A 248 -29.12 20.71 8.18
C ILE A 248 -29.72 20.49 6.78
N GLN A 249 -30.75 21.26 6.42
CA GLN A 249 -31.40 21.16 5.10
C GLN A 249 -30.45 21.53 3.96
N ASP A 250 -29.69 22.61 4.10
CA ASP A 250 -28.72 23.07 3.10
C ASP A 250 -27.60 22.02 2.91
N THR A 251 -27.13 21.42 4.01
CA THR A 251 -26.12 20.36 3.97
C THR A 251 -26.67 19.10 3.30
N GLU A 252 -27.89 18.67 3.65
CA GLU A 252 -28.54 17.52 3.02
C GLU A 252 -28.71 17.72 1.51
N HIS A 253 -29.15 18.92 1.10
CA HIS A 253 -29.26 19.29 -0.30
C HIS A 253 -27.90 19.24 -1.04
N ASN A 254 -26.82 19.73 -0.40
CA ASN A 254 -25.47 19.67 -0.96
C ASN A 254 -24.94 18.23 -1.07
N MET A 255 -25.26 17.36 -0.09
CA MET A 255 -24.95 15.94 -0.17
C MET A 255 -25.67 15.29 -1.36
N GLN A 256 -26.97 15.55 -1.52
CA GLN A 256 -27.76 15.02 -2.65
C GLN A 256 -27.24 15.51 -4.00
N ARG A 257 -26.84 16.79 -4.11
CA ARG A 257 -26.23 17.36 -5.32
C ARG A 257 -24.90 16.68 -5.64
N SER A 258 -24.02 16.52 -4.66
CA SER A 258 -22.73 15.84 -4.83
C SER A 258 -22.92 14.39 -5.29
N GLN A 259 -23.93 13.70 -4.76
CA GLN A 259 -24.27 12.33 -5.17
C GLN A 259 -24.75 12.27 -6.63
N LYS A 260 -25.55 13.25 -7.08
CA LYS A 260 -25.97 13.36 -8.48
C LYS A 260 -24.79 13.61 -9.41
N GLU A 261 -23.87 14.50 -9.03
CA GLU A 261 -22.65 14.79 -9.79
C GLU A 261 -21.76 13.55 -9.90
N TYR A 262 -21.55 12.81 -8.81
CA TYR A 262 -20.84 11.53 -8.83
C TYR A 262 -21.46 10.52 -9.81
N ASN A 263 -22.78 10.37 -9.79
CA ASN A 263 -23.49 9.46 -10.71
C ASN A 263 -23.38 9.91 -12.18
N MET A 264 -23.35 11.22 -12.44
CA MET A 264 -23.11 11.77 -13.77
C MET A 264 -21.69 11.41 -14.27
N TYR A 265 -20.67 11.62 -13.45
CA TYR A 265 -19.29 11.23 -13.79
C TYR A 265 -19.15 9.73 -14.04
N ARG A 266 -19.80 8.90 -13.22
CA ARG A 266 -19.84 7.45 -13.41
C ARG A 266 -20.47 7.04 -14.74
N THR A 267 -21.55 7.72 -15.12
CA THR A 267 -22.22 7.48 -16.41
C THR A 267 -21.34 7.90 -17.57
N ARG A 268 -20.69 9.07 -17.48
CA ARG A 268 -19.73 9.55 -18.48
C ARG A 268 -18.57 8.57 -18.67
N TYR A 269 -18.01 8.06 -17.58
CA TYR A 269 -16.97 7.03 -17.63
C TYR A 269 -17.44 5.78 -18.40
N ARG A 270 -18.63 5.24 -18.08
CA ARG A 270 -19.19 4.08 -18.80
C ARG A 270 -19.39 4.34 -20.29
N MET A 271 -19.86 5.53 -20.66
CA MET A 271 -20.03 5.92 -22.07
C MET A 271 -18.69 5.96 -22.81
N LEU A 272 -17.65 6.51 -22.18
CA LEU A 272 -16.30 6.56 -22.76
C LEU A 272 -15.72 5.15 -22.95
N VAL A 273 -15.87 4.26 -21.96
CA VAL A 273 -15.45 2.85 -22.07
C VAL A 273 -16.23 2.12 -23.17
N ALA A 274 -17.55 2.31 -23.25
CA ALA A 274 -18.37 1.68 -24.28
C ALA A 274 -18.01 2.16 -25.70
N GLU A 275 -17.73 3.45 -25.86
CA GLU A 275 -17.28 4.01 -27.14
C GLU A 275 -15.89 3.49 -27.53
N MET A 276 -14.97 3.37 -26.57
CA MET A 276 -13.66 2.75 -26.80
C MET A 276 -13.82 1.31 -27.32
N VAL A 277 -14.64 0.48 -26.66
CA VAL A 277 -14.91 -0.91 -27.11
C VAL A 277 -15.54 -0.96 -28.50
N LYS A 278 -16.38 0.02 -28.86
CA LYS A 278 -16.95 0.11 -30.21
C LYS A 278 -15.89 0.45 -31.27
N ARG A 279 -14.95 1.35 -30.95
CA ARG A 279 -13.86 1.74 -31.85
C ARG A 279 -12.83 0.62 -32.06
N ASP A 280 -12.57 -0.16 -31.01
CA ASP A 280 -11.77 -1.39 -31.08
C ASP A 280 -12.36 -2.37 -32.10
N LYS A 281 -13.66 -2.69 -31.96
CA LYS A 281 -14.37 -3.58 -32.89
C LYS A 281 -14.44 -3.08 -34.34
N ARG A 282 -14.29 -1.77 -34.56
CA ARG A 282 -14.30 -1.14 -35.90
C ARG A 282 -12.89 -1.01 -36.50
N GLY A 283 -11.84 -1.42 -35.79
CA GLY A 283 -10.45 -1.27 -36.24
C GLY A 283 -10.00 0.20 -36.36
N GLN A 284 -10.62 1.11 -35.61
CA GLN A 284 -10.38 2.56 -35.66
C GLN A 284 -9.55 3.08 -34.47
N LEU A 285 -8.96 2.18 -33.67
CA LEU A 285 -8.08 2.58 -32.57
C LEU A 285 -6.69 2.89 -33.12
N ASP A 286 -6.28 4.15 -32.96
CA ASP A 286 -4.94 4.62 -33.29
C ASP A 286 -3.92 4.11 -32.26
N LYS A 287 -2.66 3.87 -32.66
CA LYS A 287 -1.63 3.20 -31.82
C LYS A 287 -1.29 3.93 -30.51
N SER A 288 -1.69 5.19 -30.35
CA SER A 288 -1.61 5.97 -29.09
C SER A 288 -2.69 5.60 -28.07
N SER A 289 -3.64 4.72 -28.42
CA SER A 289 -4.79 4.32 -27.60
C SER A 289 -4.60 2.98 -26.86
N GLU A 290 -3.55 2.23 -27.20
CA GLU A 290 -3.27 0.90 -26.62
C GLU A 290 -2.85 0.97 -25.13
N ASP A 291 -2.36 2.13 -24.66
CA ASP A 291 -1.91 2.33 -23.27
C ASP A 291 -3.05 2.38 -22.25
N ILE A 292 -4.29 2.68 -22.69
CA ILE A 292 -5.45 2.64 -21.80
C ILE A 292 -5.98 1.21 -21.64
N HIS A 293 -5.74 0.33 -22.62
CA HIS A 293 -6.26 -1.03 -22.67
C HIS A 293 -5.54 -1.99 -21.70
N ASN A 294 -4.30 -1.69 -21.33
CA ASN A 294 -3.49 -2.59 -20.49
C ASN A 294 -3.69 -2.43 -18.97
N ASN A 295 -4.53 -1.48 -18.55
CA ASN A 295 -4.68 -1.15 -17.14
C ASN A 295 -5.89 -1.84 -16.46
N ASP A 296 -6.76 -2.50 -17.25
CA ASP A 296 -7.95 -3.22 -16.78
C ASP A 296 -7.94 -4.73 -17.17
N LYS A 297 -6.75 -5.35 -17.27
CA LYS A 297 -6.62 -6.80 -17.07
C LYS A 297 -6.22 -7.08 -15.62
#